data_AF-A0A382MQD3-F1
#
_entry.id   AF-A0A382MQD3-F1
#
_cell.length_a   1.000
_cell.length_b   1.000
_cell.length_c   1.000
_cell.angle_alpha   90.00
_cell.angle_beta   90.00
_cell.angle_gamma   90.00
#
_symmetry.space_group_name_H-M   'P 1'
#
loop_
_entity.id
_entity.type
_entity.pdbx_description
1 polymer ?
#
loop_
_entity_poly.entity_id
_entity_poly.type
_entity_poly.pdbx_seq_one_letter_code
_entity_poly.pdbx_strand_id
1 'polypeptide(L)'
;MINDYLEQQVKTITKLKESSETIQKIFDVILDARESEKTIYVMGNGGSASTATHFVSDLLKTSITKDKKRFKAVSLSDNIPVILAWSNDKSYDSVFVEQLKNFL
;
A
#
# COMPACT_ATOMS: atom_id res chain seq x y z
N MET A 1 -3.46 20.35 -23.78
CA MET A 1 -3.56 18.93 -23.38
C MET A 1 -2.33 18.44 -22.63
N ILE A 2 -1.12 18.40 -23.22
CA ILE A 2 0.10 17.96 -22.51
C ILE A 2 0.56 18.98 -21.46
N ASN A 3 0.68 20.27 -21.85
CA ASN A 3 1.10 21.33 -20.92
C ASN A 3 0.15 21.44 -19.72
N ASP A 4 -1.16 21.40 -19.96
CA ASP A 4 -2.17 21.43 -18.88
C ASP A 4 -2.02 20.25 -17.92
N TYR A 5 -1.73 19.04 -18.43
CA TYR A 5 -1.50 17.86 -17.60
C TYR A 5 -0.22 18.01 -16.75
N LEU A 6 0.87 18.50 -17.35
CA LEU A 6 2.11 18.74 -16.62
C LEU A 6 1.94 19.81 -15.55
N GLU A 7 1.17 20.88 -15.82
CA GLU A 7 0.82 21.87 -14.82
C GLU A 7 0.01 21.28 -13.66
N GLN A 8 -0.93 20.37 -13.96
CA GLN A 8 -1.69 19.66 -12.92
C GLN A 8 -0.79 18.77 -12.06
N GLN A 9 0.20 18.10 -12.65
CA GLN A 9 1.20 17.31 -11.92
C GLN A 9 2.03 18.18 -10.98
N VAL A 10 2.54 19.32 -11.46
CA VAL A 10 3.28 20.29 -10.64
C VAL A 10 2.42 20.78 -9.47
N LYS A 11 1.16 21.16 -9.73
CA LYS A 11 0.22 21.58 -8.67
C LYS A 11 0.01 20.49 -7.63
N THR A 12 -0.10 19.23 -8.06
CA THR A 12 -0.27 18.08 -7.14
C THR A 12 0.97 17.87 -6.27
N ILE A 13 2.17 17.94 -6.85
CA ILE A 13 3.43 17.83 -6.10
C ILE A 13 3.57 18.97 -5.08
N THR A 14 3.20 20.20 -5.44
CA THR A 14 3.21 21.33 -4.49
C THR A 14 2.28 21.07 -3.31
N LYS A 15 1.08 20.54 -3.53
CA LYS A 15 0.16 20.15 -2.44
C LYS A 15 0.70 19.03 -1.57
N LEU A 16 1.46 18.08 -2.13
CA LEU A 16 2.12 17.04 -1.33
C LEU A 16 3.17 17.64 -0.39
N LYS A 17 3.91 18.67 -0.84
CA LYS A 17 4.85 19.39 0.01
C LYS A 17 4.16 20.07 1.19
N GLU A 18 2.99 20.67 0.95
CA GLU A 18 2.15 21.25 2.01
C GLU A 18 1.65 20.18 3.00
N SER A 19 1.54 18.92 2.56
CA SER A 19 1.12 17.77 3.37
C SER A 19 2.31 16.99 3.99
N SER A 20 3.50 17.59 4.02
CA SER A 20 4.74 16.91 4.46
C SER A 20 4.64 16.34 5.88
N GLU A 21 3.98 17.01 6.80
CA GLU A 21 3.76 16.49 8.17
C GLU A 21 2.93 15.21 8.18
N THR A 22 1.89 15.11 7.32
CA THR A 22 1.08 13.90 7.19
C THR A 22 1.91 12.76 6.60
N ILE A 23 2.73 13.05 5.60
CA ILE A 23 3.63 12.07 4.99
C ILE A 23 4.64 11.56 6.02
N GLN A 24 5.20 12.45 6.85
CA GLN A 24 6.11 12.08 7.94
C GLN A 24 5.41 11.14 8.94
N LYS A 25 4.18 11.45 9.36
CA LYS A 25 3.41 10.58 10.26
C LYS A 25 3.18 9.19 9.66
N ILE A 26 2.85 9.10 8.36
CA ILE A 26 2.69 7.81 7.67
C ILE A 26 4.02 7.02 7.68
N PHE A 27 5.13 7.70 7.37
CA PHE A 27 6.46 7.10 7.42
C PHE A 27 6.82 6.57 8.82
N ASP A 28 6.54 7.34 9.86
CA ASP A 28 6.83 6.95 11.25
C ASP A 28 6.00 5.72 11.67
N VAL A 29 4.72 5.64 11.29
CA VAL A 29 3.87 4.46 11.54
C VAL A 29 4.42 3.21 10.84
N ILE A 30 4.88 3.35 9.59
CA ILE A 30 5.47 2.26 8.83
C ILE A 30 6.77 1.80 9.48
N LEU A 31 7.63 2.73 9.92
CA LEU A 31 8.86 2.40 10.64
C LEU A 31 8.59 1.70 11.97
N ASP A 32 7.65 2.19 12.78
CA ASP A 32 7.27 1.53 14.03
C ASP A 32 6.81 0.09 13.77
N ALA A 33 6.00 -0.13 12.73
CA ALA A 33 5.55 -1.48 12.37
C ALA A 33 6.74 -2.42 12.09
N ARG A 34 7.80 -1.93 11.43
CA ARG A 34 9.03 -2.71 11.20
C ARG A 34 9.77 -3.03 12.49
N GLU A 35 10.02 -2.02 13.31
CA GLU A 35 10.80 -2.19 14.55
C GLU A 35 10.07 -3.06 15.56
N SER A 36 8.74 -2.95 15.60
CA SER A 36 7.84 -3.77 16.41
C SER A 36 7.46 -5.11 15.76
N GLU A 37 8.07 -5.47 14.62
CA GLU A 37 7.85 -6.74 13.90
C GLU A 37 6.40 -7.07 13.55
N LYS A 38 5.57 -6.02 13.39
CA LYS A 38 4.18 -6.09 12.93
C LYS A 38 4.13 -6.34 11.43
N THR A 39 2.98 -6.84 10.96
CA THR A 39 2.72 -7.04 9.53
C THR A 39 1.95 -5.85 8.96
N ILE A 40 2.43 -5.32 7.83
CA ILE A 40 1.78 -4.24 7.07
C ILE A 40 0.93 -4.88 5.97
N TYR A 41 -0.38 -4.63 6.00
CA TYR A 41 -1.29 -5.05 4.93
C TYR A 41 -1.60 -3.85 4.04
N VAL A 42 -1.47 -4.03 2.72
CA VAL A 42 -1.71 -3.00 1.72
C VAL A 42 -2.77 -3.50 0.74
N MET A 43 -3.68 -2.63 0.32
CA MET A 43 -4.77 -2.99 -0.58
C MET A 43 -5.13 -1.80 -1.48
N GLY A 44 -5.70 -2.08 -2.65
CA GLY A 44 -6.17 -1.06 -3.57
C GLY A 44 -6.94 -1.66 -4.74
N ASN A 45 -7.71 -0.83 -5.43
CA ASN A 45 -8.51 -1.23 -6.59
C ASN A 45 -7.92 -0.63 -7.89
N GLY A 46 -8.08 -1.33 -9.02
CA GLY A 46 -7.62 -0.86 -10.32
C GLY A 46 -6.13 -0.51 -10.34
N GLY A 47 -5.77 0.69 -10.81
CA GLY A 47 -4.37 1.15 -10.81
C GLY A 47 -3.73 1.19 -9.41
N SER A 48 -4.53 1.46 -8.37
CA SER A 48 -4.05 1.43 -6.98
C SER A 48 -3.76 0.02 -6.49
N ALA A 49 -4.36 -1.02 -7.08
CA ALA A 49 -3.99 -2.41 -6.80
C ALA A 49 -2.54 -2.66 -7.22
N SER A 50 -2.17 -2.22 -8.44
CA SER A 50 -0.79 -2.31 -8.93
C SER A 50 0.19 -1.52 -8.05
N THR A 51 -0.20 -0.33 -7.58
CA THR A 51 0.60 0.45 -6.63
C THR A 51 0.74 -0.28 -5.28
N ALA A 52 -0.32 -0.90 -4.76
CA ALA A 52 -0.28 -1.66 -3.51
C ALA A 52 0.67 -2.86 -3.61
N THR A 53 0.57 -3.66 -4.67
CA THR A 53 1.46 -4.79 -4.95
C THR A 53 2.91 -4.33 -5.07
N HIS A 54 3.17 -3.26 -5.85
CA HIS A 54 4.53 -2.75 -6.03
C HIS A 54 5.11 -2.18 -4.73
N PHE A 55 4.31 -1.46 -3.95
CA PHE A 55 4.75 -0.92 -2.67
C PHE A 55 5.15 -2.04 -1.69
N VAL A 56 4.41 -3.15 -1.67
CA VAL A 56 4.81 -4.34 -0.89
C VAL A 56 6.13 -4.92 -1.39
N SER A 57 6.35 -4.99 -2.71
CA SER A 57 7.66 -5.38 -3.27
C SER A 57 8.79 -4.47 -2.79
N ASP A 58 8.58 -3.15 -2.79
CA ASP A 58 9.57 -2.19 -2.31
C ASP A 58 9.87 -2.34 -0.81
N LEU A 59 8.85 -2.57 0.01
CA LEU A 59 9.03 -2.87 1.44
C LEU A 59 9.80 -4.17 1.65
N LEU A 60 9.52 -5.22 0.88
CA LEU A 60 10.14 -6.53 1.05
C LEU A 60 11.57 -6.61 0.49
N LYS A 61 11.89 -5.83 -0.56
CA LYS A 61 13.17 -5.92 -1.28
C LYS A 61 13.99 -4.64 -1.25
N THR A 62 13.41 -3.51 -1.67
CA THR A 62 14.13 -2.24 -1.88
C THR A 62 14.52 -1.57 -0.56
N SER A 63 13.72 -1.75 0.49
CA SER A 63 13.94 -1.11 1.79
C SER A 63 14.99 -1.81 2.70
N ILE A 64 15.54 -2.95 2.26
CA ILE A 64 16.50 -3.73 3.06
C ILE A 64 17.77 -2.91 3.28
N THR A 65 18.11 -2.71 4.54
CA THR A 65 19.36 -2.06 4.97
C THR A 65 20.14 -3.01 5.87
N LYS A 66 21.47 -2.91 5.85
CA LYS A 66 22.33 -3.70 6.72
C LYS A 66 22.02 -3.36 8.18
N ASP A 67 21.99 -4.36 9.05
CA ASP A 67 21.82 -4.22 10.50
C ASP A 67 20.46 -3.63 10.95
N LYS A 68 19.43 -3.68 10.09
CA LYS A 68 18.04 -3.33 10.42
C LYS A 68 17.10 -4.52 10.23
N LYS A 69 16.01 -4.53 10.99
CA LYS A 69 14.91 -5.49 10.81
C LYS A 69 14.32 -5.34 9.41
N ARG A 70 13.79 -6.42 8.84
CA ARG A 70 13.06 -6.40 7.56
C ARG A 70 11.58 -6.14 7.81
N PHE A 71 10.90 -5.54 6.84
CA PHE A 71 9.45 -5.42 6.89
C PHE A 71 8.79 -6.79 6.70
N LYS A 72 7.66 -6.99 7.38
CA LYS A 72 6.66 -8.00 7.04
C LYS A 72 5.52 -7.25 6.35
N ALA A 73 5.27 -7.56 5.08
CA ALA A 73 4.24 -6.86 4.30
C ALA A 73 3.53 -7.82 3.35
N VAL A 74 2.23 -7.61 3.17
CA VAL A 74 1.36 -8.42 2.30
C VAL A 74 0.42 -7.50 1.53
N SER A 75 0.31 -7.71 0.22
CA SER A 75 -0.72 -7.08 -0.60
C SER A 75 -1.95 -7.99 -0.64
N LEU A 76 -3.10 -7.46 -0.22
CA LEU A 76 -4.38 -8.16 -0.33
C LEU A 76 -4.93 -8.15 -1.77
N SER A 77 -4.18 -7.56 -2.71
CA SER A 77 -4.54 -7.42 -4.12
C SER A 77 -3.90 -8.50 -5.00
N ASP A 78 -3.01 -9.34 -4.46
CA ASP A 78 -2.18 -10.25 -5.26
C ASP A 78 -2.85 -11.61 -5.49
N ASN A 79 -3.67 -12.08 -4.53
CA ASN A 79 -4.28 -13.41 -4.59
C ASN A 79 -5.58 -13.38 -5.41
N ILE A 80 -5.42 -13.37 -6.74
CA ILE A 80 -6.54 -13.32 -7.69
C ILE A 80 -7.63 -14.38 -7.40
N PRO A 81 -7.31 -15.67 -7.16
CA PRO A 81 -8.33 -16.65 -6.80
C PRO A 81 -9.16 -16.26 -5.58
N VAL A 82 -8.54 -15.76 -4.51
CA VAL A 82 -9.25 -15.35 -3.28
C VAL A 82 -10.11 -14.10 -3.51
N ILE A 83 -9.60 -13.13 -4.27
CA ILE A 83 -10.36 -11.92 -4.65
C ILE A 83 -11.60 -12.31 -5.46
N LEU A 84 -11.43 -13.18 -6.46
CA LEU A 84 -12.55 -13.62 -7.30
C LEU A 84 -13.56 -14.47 -6.52
N ALA A 85 -13.11 -15.35 -5.61
CA ALA A 85 -14.01 -16.14 -4.77
C ALA A 85 -14.88 -15.24 -3.88
N TRP A 86 -14.29 -14.29 -3.15
CA TRP A 86 -15.06 -13.36 -2.32
C TRP A 86 -15.97 -12.44 -3.13
N SER A 87 -15.50 -11.99 -4.30
CA SER A 87 -16.29 -11.16 -5.20
C SER A 87 -17.50 -11.90 -5.76
N ASN A 88 -17.34 -13.18 -6.13
CA ASN A 88 -18.39 -14.00 -6.75
C ASN A 88 -19.37 -14.55 -5.72
N ASP A 89 -18.85 -15.15 -4.65
CA ASP A 89 -19.65 -15.93 -3.69
C ASP A 89 -20.33 -15.04 -2.64
N LYS A 90 -19.88 -13.78 -2.50
CA LYS A 90 -20.43 -12.84 -1.51
C LYS A 90 -20.67 -11.44 -2.06
N SER A 91 -19.62 -10.68 -2.31
CA SER A 91 -19.66 -9.31 -2.86
C SER A 91 -18.23 -8.81 -3.05
N TYR A 92 -18.00 -7.97 -4.06
CA TYR A 92 -16.72 -7.27 -4.24
C TYR A 92 -16.33 -6.44 -3.00
N ASP A 93 -17.29 -5.90 -2.24
CA ASP A 93 -17.02 -5.15 -1.01
C ASP A 93 -16.35 -5.99 0.08
N SER A 94 -16.42 -7.33 -0.03
CA SER A 94 -15.87 -8.26 0.94
C SER A 94 -14.42 -8.67 0.64
N VAL A 95 -13.87 -8.33 -0.54
CA VAL A 95 -12.63 -8.95 -1.04
C VAL A 95 -11.42 -8.71 -0.13
N PHE A 96 -11.29 -7.54 0.49
CA PHE A 96 -10.16 -7.27 1.39
C PHE A 96 -10.45 -7.61 2.84
N VAL A 97 -11.65 -7.27 3.33
CA VAL A 97 -11.99 -7.46 4.76
C VAL A 97 -11.98 -8.92 5.15
N GLU A 98 -12.50 -9.82 4.30
CA GLU A 98 -12.53 -11.25 4.62
C GLU A 98 -11.14 -11.89 4.49
N GLN A 99 -10.26 -11.37 3.64
CA GLN A 99 -8.85 -11.75 3.64
C GLN A 99 -8.14 -11.34 4.93
N LEU A 100 -8.35 -10.09 5.36
CA LEU A 100 -7.69 -9.53 6.54
C LEU A 100 -8.08 -10.26 7.84
N LYS A 101 -9.34 -10.69 7.96
CA LYS A 101 -9.83 -11.45 9.14
C LYS A 101 -9.05 -12.73 9.44
N ASN A 102 -8.36 -13.33 8.46
CA ASN A 102 -7.54 -14.51 8.70
C ASN A 102 -6.26 -14.21 9.50
N PHE A 103 -5.92 -12.93 9.68
CA PHE A 103 -4.67 -12.49 10.30
C PHE A 103 -4.86 -11.59 11.53
N LEU A 104 -6.11 -11.33 11.94
CA LEU A 104 -6.47 -10.59 13.15
C LEU A 104 -6.60 -11.54 14.34
#